data_AF-A0A349YZY3-F1
#
_entry.id   AF-A0A349YZY3-F1
#
_cell.length_a   1.000
_cell.length_b   1.000
_cell.length_c   1.000
_cell.angle_alpha   90.00
_cell.angle_beta   90.00
_cell.angle_gamma   90.00
#
_symmetry.space_group_name_H-M   'P 1'
#
loop_
_entity.id
_entity.type
_entity.pdbx_description
1 polymer ?
#
loop_
_entity_poly.entity_id
_entity_poly.type
_entity_poly.pdbx_seq_one_letter_code
_entity_poly.pdbx_strand_id
1 'polypeptide(L)'
;MQLKINANKLKQLRESRCWSQQQLADMSGLSLRTVQRIEAKSVASQESVKCLGAVFDIAISELFADDVLTDNPAPDSSQPDKEALSAPSSIENDHNKSLQTEQGKLEIRKLHIAFWIVLASHLFGFYGIFSAFGEQRIDESTFQLLKNTVSIALVISAIVYFFKHNRLKKKYGPGSSLL
;
A
#
# COMPACT_ATOMS: atom_id res chain seq x y z
N MET A 1 -15.45 -18.08 21.07
CA MET A 1 -15.32 -18.03 19.60
C MET A 1 -14.06 -17.26 19.23
N GLN A 2 -13.30 -17.71 18.22
CA GLN A 2 -12.11 -17.03 17.72
C GLN A 2 -12.45 -16.30 16.41
N LEU A 3 -11.92 -15.10 16.24
CA LEU A 3 -12.14 -14.22 15.10
C LEU A 3 -10.86 -14.13 14.26
N LYS A 4 -11.02 -14.18 12.94
CA LYS A 4 -9.93 -13.95 11.99
C LYS A 4 -9.73 -12.45 11.83
N ILE A 5 -8.51 -11.98 12.04
CA ILE A 5 -8.19 -10.55 11.95
C ILE A 5 -7.10 -10.30 10.92
N ASN A 6 -6.99 -9.08 10.43
CA ASN A 6 -5.92 -8.68 9.54
C ASN A 6 -4.65 -8.33 10.34
N ALA A 7 -3.75 -9.31 10.52
CA ALA A 7 -2.50 -9.11 11.27
C ALA A 7 -1.59 -8.04 10.65
N ASN A 8 -1.57 -7.91 9.32
CA ASN A 8 -0.79 -6.87 8.64
C ASN A 8 -1.32 -5.47 8.99
N LYS A 9 -2.65 -5.30 9.00
CA LYS A 9 -3.27 -4.03 9.41
C LYS A 9 -2.97 -3.71 10.87
N LEU A 10 -3.07 -4.69 11.77
CA LEU A 10 -2.71 -4.50 13.18
C LEU A 10 -1.24 -4.05 13.34
N LYS A 11 -0.31 -4.70 12.64
CA LYS A 11 1.10 -4.34 12.66
C LYS A 11 1.33 -2.92 12.14
N GLN A 12 0.67 -2.53 11.05
CA GLN A 12 0.74 -1.18 10.48
C GLN A 12 0.22 -0.12 11.45
N LEU A 13 -0.92 -0.37 12.12
CA LEU A 13 -1.46 0.54 13.13
C LEU A 13 -0.50 0.71 14.33
N ARG A 14 0.15 -0.37 14.74
CA ARG A 14 1.16 -0.32 15.80
C ARG A 14 2.39 0.49 15.38
N GLU A 15 2.91 0.26 14.18
CA GLU A 15 4.09 0.95 13.66
C GLU A 15 3.82 2.44 13.36
N SER A 16 2.62 2.79 12.89
CA SER A 16 2.24 4.19 12.63
C SER A 16 2.18 5.04 13.90
N ARG A 17 1.89 4.42 15.05
CA ARG A 17 1.95 5.03 16.39
C ARG A 17 3.34 4.92 17.05
N CYS A 18 4.32 4.35 16.35
CA CYS A 18 5.66 4.06 16.86
C CYS A 18 5.69 3.18 18.13
N TRP A 19 4.74 2.24 18.25
CA TRP A 19 4.64 1.37 19.41
C TRP A 19 5.40 0.05 19.22
N SER A 20 6.08 -0.40 20.27
CA SER A 20 6.56 -1.77 20.38
C SER A 20 5.40 -2.74 20.66
N GLN A 21 5.61 -4.04 20.44
CA GLN A 21 4.60 -5.05 20.79
C GLN A 21 4.28 -5.04 22.29
N GLN A 22 5.27 -4.72 23.14
CA GLN A 22 5.08 -4.55 24.57
C GLN A 22 4.18 -3.35 24.87
N GLN A 23 4.43 -2.19 24.25
CA GLN A 23 3.61 -1.01 24.46
C GLN A 23 2.15 -1.22 24.02
N LEU A 24 1.92 -1.92 22.90
CA LEU A 24 0.56 -2.29 22.49
C LEU A 24 -0.11 -3.22 23.50
N ALA A 25 0.63 -4.19 24.05
CA ALA A 25 0.13 -5.08 25.09
C ALA A 25 -0.30 -4.28 26.33
N ASP A 26 0.54 -3.36 26.79
CA ASP A 26 0.28 -2.52 27.95
C ASP A 26 -0.96 -1.62 27.75
N MET A 27 -1.10 -0.98 26.58
CA MET A 27 -2.26 -0.11 26.28
C MET A 27 -3.56 -0.88 26.08
N SER A 28 -3.51 -2.08 25.51
CA SER A 28 -4.69 -2.92 25.26
C SER A 28 -5.10 -3.78 26.43
N GLY A 29 -4.30 -3.82 27.50
CA GLY A 29 -4.51 -4.76 28.61
C GLY A 29 -4.37 -6.22 28.20
N LEU A 30 -3.72 -6.50 27.06
CA LEU A 30 -3.45 -7.85 26.56
C LEU A 30 -2.05 -8.28 26.99
N SER A 31 -1.81 -9.60 27.07
CA SER A 31 -0.43 -10.08 27.28
C SER A 31 0.42 -9.88 26.02
N LEU A 32 1.74 -9.69 26.19
CA LEU A 32 2.69 -9.63 25.07
C LEU A 32 2.55 -10.87 24.16
N ARG A 33 2.42 -12.06 24.75
CA ARG A 33 2.21 -13.32 24.02
C ARG A 33 0.92 -13.29 23.20
N THR A 34 -0.13 -12.65 23.70
CA THR A 34 -1.39 -12.48 22.97
C THR A 34 -1.18 -11.60 21.75
N VAL A 35 -0.55 -10.43 21.90
CA VAL A 35 -0.24 -9.52 20.78
C VAL A 35 0.62 -10.22 19.73
N GLN A 36 1.70 -10.88 20.14
CA GLN A 36 2.58 -11.63 19.25
C GLN A 36 1.85 -12.74 18.48
N ARG A 37 1.01 -13.52 19.18
CA ARG A 37 0.22 -14.59 18.55
C ARG A 37 -0.77 -14.02 17.54
N ILE A 38 -1.40 -12.90 17.87
CA ILE A 38 -2.35 -12.23 17.00
C ILE A 38 -1.64 -11.71 15.73
N GLU A 39 -0.47 -11.07 15.87
CA GLU A 39 0.34 -10.61 14.73
C GLU A 39 0.90 -11.76 13.88
N ALA A 40 1.17 -12.93 14.48
CA ALA A 40 1.72 -14.08 13.76
C ALA A 40 0.67 -14.97 13.10
N LYS A 41 -0.48 -15.19 13.78
CA LYS A 41 -1.49 -16.17 13.37
C LYS A 41 -2.78 -15.56 12.83
N SER A 42 -2.95 -14.24 12.91
CA SER A 42 -4.16 -13.55 12.42
C SER A 42 -5.46 -14.02 13.09
N VAL A 43 -5.40 -14.47 14.35
CA VAL A 43 -6.57 -14.96 15.10
C VAL A 43 -6.59 -14.42 16.53
N ALA A 44 -7.73 -13.86 16.93
CA ALA A 44 -7.94 -13.20 18.22
C ALA A 44 -9.28 -13.62 18.87
N SER A 45 -9.44 -13.46 20.18
CA SER A 45 -10.76 -13.60 20.82
C SER A 45 -11.60 -12.33 20.61
N GLN A 46 -12.93 -12.42 20.71
CA GLN A 46 -13.80 -11.23 20.63
C GLN A 46 -13.38 -10.12 21.59
N GLU A 47 -13.03 -10.48 22.83
CA GLU A 47 -12.53 -9.52 23.82
C GLU A 47 -11.21 -8.88 23.39
N SER A 48 -10.28 -9.66 22.83
CA SER A 48 -9.02 -9.10 22.32
C SER A 48 -9.27 -8.10 21.18
N VAL A 49 -10.22 -8.40 20.29
CA VAL A 49 -10.57 -7.50 19.17
C VAL A 49 -11.21 -6.21 19.68
N LYS A 50 -12.10 -6.29 20.69
CA LYS A 50 -12.69 -5.09 21.33
C LYS A 50 -11.61 -4.22 21.99
N CYS A 51 -10.69 -4.81 22.74
CA CYS A 51 -9.58 -4.10 23.36
C CYS A 51 -8.71 -3.40 22.31
N LEU A 52 -8.37 -4.09 21.21
CA LEU A 52 -7.58 -3.52 20.13
C LEU A 52 -8.35 -2.38 19.42
N GLY A 53 -9.64 -2.55 19.13
CA GLY A 53 -10.49 -1.51 18.55
C GLY A 53 -10.56 -0.26 19.43
N ALA A 54 -10.71 -0.43 20.75
CA ALA A 54 -10.75 0.66 21.71
C ALA A 54 -9.42 1.43 21.80
N VAL A 55 -8.28 0.73 21.80
CA VAL A 55 -6.95 1.37 21.87
C VAL A 55 -6.63 2.18 20.62
N PHE A 56 -7.03 1.68 19.46
CA PHE A 56 -6.77 2.36 18.19
C PHE A 56 -7.84 3.39 17.82
N ASP A 57 -8.94 3.45 18.57
CA ASP A 57 -10.12 4.27 18.30
C ASP A 57 -10.69 4.01 16.90
N ILE A 58 -10.90 2.73 16.59
CA ILE A 58 -11.40 2.25 15.29
C ILE A 58 -12.56 1.27 15.46
N ALA A 59 -13.41 1.19 14.44
CA ALA A 59 -14.48 0.20 14.41
C ALA A 59 -13.91 -1.23 14.36
N ILE A 60 -14.58 -2.18 15.02
CA ILE A 60 -14.15 -3.59 15.06
C ILE A 60 -14.11 -4.18 13.64
N SER A 61 -15.04 -3.79 12.76
CA SER A 61 -15.10 -4.16 11.34
C SER A 61 -13.78 -3.90 10.61
N GLU A 62 -13.10 -2.81 10.96
CA GLU A 62 -11.84 -2.44 10.35
C GLU A 62 -10.68 -3.38 10.69
N LEU A 63 -10.78 -4.17 11.77
CA LEU A 63 -9.70 -5.07 12.18
C LEU A 63 -9.81 -6.45 11.51
N PHE A 64 -10.94 -6.78 10.90
CA PHE A 64 -11.13 -8.05 10.23
C PHE A 64 -10.40 -8.10 8.88
N ALA A 65 -10.07 -9.31 8.45
CA ALA A 65 -9.66 -9.52 7.08
C ALA A 65 -10.89 -9.36 6.19
N ASP A 66 -10.79 -8.59 5.10
CA ASP A 66 -11.76 -8.64 4.00
C ASP A 66 -11.71 -10.06 3.43
N ASP A 67 -12.48 -10.97 4.02
CA ASP A 67 -12.72 -12.28 3.45
C ASP A 67 -13.54 -12.02 2.18
N VAL A 68 -12.84 -11.98 1.05
CA VAL A 68 -13.39 -12.26 -0.26
C VAL A 68 -14.05 -13.63 -0.18
N LEU A 69 -15.36 -13.62 0.09
CA LEU A 69 -16.26 -14.72 -0.21
C LEU A 69 -17.53 -14.10 -0.77
N THR A 70 -17.57 -14.05 -2.10
CA THR A 70 -18.77 -14.36 -2.85
C THR A 70 -19.30 -15.70 -2.35
N ASP A 71 -20.35 -15.69 -1.54
CA ASP A 71 -21.47 -16.61 -1.75
C ASP A 71 -22.73 -16.07 -1.07
N ASN A 72 -23.80 -16.04 -1.85
CA ASN A 72 -25.10 -15.49 -1.48
C ASN A 72 -25.70 -16.24 -0.28
N PRO A 73 -26.51 -15.52 0.53
CA PRO A 73 -27.69 -16.15 1.08
C PRO A 73 -28.93 -15.31 0.75
N ALA A 74 -29.83 -15.88 -0.04
CA ALA A 74 -31.26 -15.67 0.10
C ALA A 74 -31.90 -17.07 0.14
N PRO A 75 -33.09 -17.27 0.75
CA PRO A 75 -34.01 -16.34 1.43
C PRO A 75 -34.11 -16.70 2.95
N ASP A 76 -34.75 -15.99 3.86
CA ASP A 76 -36.18 -15.68 3.97
C ASP A 76 -36.40 -14.96 5.34
N SER A 77 -37.34 -14.00 5.38
CA SER A 77 -38.15 -13.43 6.50
C SER A 77 -37.53 -13.29 7.92
N SER A 78 -37.63 -12.18 8.68
CA SER A 78 -38.72 -11.20 8.84
C SER A 78 -38.19 -9.94 9.56
N GLN A 79 -38.53 -8.74 9.06
CA GLN A 79 -38.70 -7.53 9.88
C GLN A 79 -40.21 -7.42 10.21
N PRO A 80 -40.65 -6.84 11.37
CA PRO A 80 -40.65 -5.37 11.52
C PRO A 80 -40.53 -4.90 13.00
N ASP A 81 -40.08 -3.67 13.38
CA ASP A 81 -40.85 -2.42 13.39
C ASP A 81 -40.07 -1.29 14.13
N LYS A 82 -40.16 -0.04 13.59
CA LYS A 82 -40.13 1.32 14.23
C LYS A 82 -38.86 2.20 14.19
N GLU A 83 -38.81 3.04 13.14
CA GLU A 83 -38.84 4.52 13.12
C GLU A 83 -38.39 5.29 14.39
N ALA A 84 -37.70 6.45 14.40
CA ALA A 84 -37.02 7.37 13.47
C ALA A 84 -36.23 8.33 14.42
N LEU A 85 -35.05 8.91 14.15
CA LEU A 85 -34.78 10.04 13.26
C LEU A 85 -33.39 10.62 13.61
N SER A 86 -32.46 10.64 12.65
CA SER A 86 -31.57 11.78 12.26
C SER A 86 -30.42 11.27 11.37
N ALA A 87 -30.36 11.83 10.16
CA ALA A 87 -29.53 11.45 9.01
C ALA A 87 -28.09 12.06 9.06
N PRO A 88 -27.28 12.05 7.98
CA PRO A 88 -26.79 10.99 7.07
C PRO A 88 -25.23 10.97 6.99
N SER A 89 -24.61 9.97 6.31
CA SER A 89 -23.31 10.07 5.54
C SER A 89 -22.23 8.97 5.72
N SER A 90 -22.57 7.67 5.78
CA SER A 90 -21.54 6.60 5.85
C SER A 90 -21.38 5.74 4.58
N ILE A 91 -22.26 5.85 3.59
CA ILE A 91 -22.20 5.01 2.37
C ILE A 91 -21.21 5.58 1.31
N GLU A 92 -20.98 6.89 1.29
CA GLU A 92 -20.12 7.51 0.26
C GLU A 92 -18.62 7.32 0.52
N ASN A 93 -18.24 7.05 1.77
CA ASN A 93 -16.82 7.03 2.17
C ASN A 93 -16.09 5.72 1.80
N ASP A 94 -16.77 4.57 1.81
CA ASP A 94 -16.16 3.27 1.49
C ASP A 94 -15.93 3.08 -0.02
N HIS A 95 -16.83 3.60 -0.87
CA HIS A 95 -16.65 3.55 -2.32
C HIS A 95 -15.53 4.49 -2.78
N ASN A 96 -15.42 5.68 -2.15
CA ASN A 96 -14.36 6.63 -2.47
C ASN A 96 -12.97 6.11 -2.04
N LYS A 97 -12.85 5.46 -0.87
CA LYS A 97 -11.58 4.91 -0.35
C LYS A 97 -11.06 3.73 -1.18
N SER A 98 -11.95 2.84 -1.62
CA SER A 98 -11.61 1.72 -2.51
C SER A 98 -11.18 2.21 -3.91
N LEU A 99 -11.90 3.17 -4.48
CA LEU A 99 -11.52 3.82 -5.75
C LEU A 99 -10.16 4.53 -5.66
N GLN A 100 -9.89 5.29 -4.60
CA GLN A 100 -8.61 5.98 -4.41
C GLN A 100 -7.43 5.01 -4.24
N THR A 101 -7.64 3.89 -3.57
CA THR A 101 -6.60 2.87 -3.34
C THR A 101 -6.26 2.11 -4.64
N GLU A 102 -7.27 1.78 -5.44
CA GLU A 102 -7.07 1.15 -6.76
C GLU A 102 -6.46 2.11 -7.78
N GLN A 103 -6.88 3.39 -7.76
CA GLN A 103 -6.27 4.45 -8.56
C GLN A 103 -4.78 4.65 -8.22
N GLY A 104 -4.43 4.64 -6.93
CA GLY A 104 -3.04 4.75 -6.48
C GLY A 104 -2.14 3.61 -6.96
N LYS A 105 -2.64 2.37 -6.88
CA LYS A 105 -1.93 1.19 -7.41
C LYS A 105 -1.76 1.29 -8.93
N LEU A 106 -2.78 1.73 -9.65
CA LEU A 106 -2.73 1.90 -11.10
C LEU A 106 -1.70 2.97 -11.51
N GLU A 107 -1.65 4.11 -10.84
CA GLU A 107 -0.70 5.18 -11.11
C GLU A 107 0.75 4.74 -10.85
N ILE A 108 1.01 3.95 -9.80
CA ILE A 108 2.33 3.36 -9.55
C ILE A 108 2.71 2.36 -10.66
N ARG A 109 1.76 1.52 -11.12
CA ARG A 109 2.00 0.57 -12.23
C ARG A 109 2.31 1.31 -13.53
N LYS A 110 1.55 2.34 -13.88
CA LYS A 110 1.82 3.20 -15.05
C LYS A 110 3.21 3.83 -14.98
N LEU A 111 3.58 4.34 -13.80
CA LEU A 111 4.90 4.93 -13.60
C LEU A 111 6.03 3.91 -13.82
N HIS A 112 5.85 2.67 -13.33
CA HIS A 112 6.83 1.61 -13.52
C HIS A 112 6.94 1.19 -15.00
N ILE A 113 5.81 1.06 -15.70
CA ILE A 113 5.79 0.79 -17.14
C ILE A 113 6.54 1.88 -17.90
N ALA A 114 6.27 3.15 -17.61
CA ALA A 114 6.95 4.28 -18.24
C ALA A 114 8.47 4.23 -17.99
N PHE A 115 8.89 3.90 -16.77
CA PHE A 115 10.31 3.73 -16.44
C PHE A 115 10.97 2.62 -17.25
N TRP A 116 10.33 1.45 -17.36
CA TRP A 116 10.86 0.33 -18.16
C TRP A 116 10.98 0.65 -19.64
N ILE A 117 10.04 1.43 -20.21
CA ILE A 117 10.11 1.90 -21.60
C ILE A 117 11.32 2.82 -21.78
N VAL A 118 11.50 3.80 -20.90
CA VAL A 118 12.65 4.72 -20.95
C VAL A 118 13.96 3.96 -20.80
N LEU A 119 14.02 3.01 -19.87
CA LEU A 119 15.19 2.18 -19.64
C LEU A 119 15.53 1.35 -20.89
N ALA A 120 14.55 0.68 -21.50
CA ALA A 120 14.74 -0.09 -22.72
C ALA A 120 15.24 0.79 -23.89
N SER A 121 14.70 2.01 -24.03
CA SER A 121 15.18 2.99 -25.02
C SER A 121 16.65 3.37 -24.78
N HIS A 122 17.06 3.55 -23.52
CA HIS A 122 18.46 3.81 -23.18
C HIS A 122 19.36 2.61 -23.46
N LEU A 123 18.93 1.38 -23.15
CA LEU A 123 19.69 0.16 -23.47
C LEU A 123 19.93 0.05 -24.98
N PHE A 124 18.90 0.32 -25.78
CA PHE A 124 19.01 0.31 -27.24
C PHE A 124 19.97 1.40 -27.74
N GLY A 125 19.87 2.63 -27.20
CA GLY A 125 20.79 3.71 -27.52
C GLY A 125 22.25 3.37 -27.18
N PHE A 126 22.50 2.87 -25.96
CA PHE A 126 23.82 2.42 -25.53
C PHE A 126 24.37 1.33 -26.44
N TYR A 127 23.56 0.32 -26.78
CA TYR A 127 23.95 -0.73 -27.71
C TYR A 127 24.38 -0.16 -29.06
N GLY A 128 23.61 0.80 -29.61
CA GLY A 128 23.97 1.47 -30.87
C GLY A 128 25.29 2.24 -30.80
N ILE A 129 25.53 2.95 -29.70
CA ILE A 129 26.78 3.71 -29.48
C ILE A 129 27.99 2.77 -29.38
N PHE A 130 27.86 1.69 -28.59
CA PHE A 130 28.91 0.68 -28.45
C PHE A 130 29.18 -0.07 -29.75
N SER A 131 28.12 -0.40 -30.50
CA SER A 131 28.25 -1.03 -31.82
C SER A 131 29.00 -0.12 -32.80
N ALA A 132 28.61 1.16 -32.89
CA ALA A 132 29.28 2.13 -33.76
C ALA A 132 30.75 2.36 -33.39
N PHE A 133 31.08 2.36 -32.10
CA PHE A 133 32.46 2.44 -31.63
C PHE A 133 33.27 1.18 -31.96
N GLY A 134 32.69 -0.01 -31.76
CA GLY A 134 33.32 -1.28 -32.11
C GLY A 134 33.60 -1.43 -33.61
N GLU A 135 32.76 -0.85 -34.45
CA GLU A 135 32.95 -0.77 -35.90
C GLU A 135 33.87 0.38 -36.34
N GLN A 136 34.50 1.11 -35.40
CA GLN A 136 35.35 2.29 -35.66
C GLN A 136 34.67 3.40 -36.48
N ARG A 137 33.33 3.49 -36.45
CA ARG A 137 32.57 4.54 -37.15
C ARG A 137 32.60 5.89 -36.42
N ILE A 138 32.89 5.88 -35.12
CA ILE A 138 33.00 7.06 -34.27
C ILE A 138 34.35 7.04 -33.55
N ASP A 139 34.94 8.23 -33.36
CA ASP A 139 36.19 8.39 -32.62
C ASP A 139 35.98 8.33 -31.10
N GLU A 140 37.06 8.13 -30.36
CA GLU A 140 37.05 8.00 -28.89
C GLU A 140 36.42 9.22 -28.20
N SER A 141 36.67 10.43 -28.70
CA SER A 141 36.16 11.65 -28.06
C SER A 141 34.64 11.75 -28.21
N THR A 142 34.12 11.45 -29.41
CA THR A 142 32.68 11.36 -29.68
C THR A 142 32.02 10.24 -28.86
N PHE A 143 32.66 9.07 -28.75
CA PHE A 143 32.15 7.96 -27.93
C PHE A 143 32.03 8.35 -26.45
N GLN A 144 33.06 8.97 -25.87
CA GLN A 144 33.04 9.43 -24.48
C GLN A 144 31.95 10.48 -24.24
N LEU A 145 31.80 11.46 -25.14
CA LEU A 145 30.77 12.49 -25.04
C LEU A 145 29.37 11.87 -25.05
N LEU A 146 29.10 10.96 -25.99
CA LEU A 146 27.80 10.31 -26.16
C LEU A 146 27.47 9.41 -24.96
N LYS A 147 28.43 8.58 -24.54
CA LYS A 147 28.31 7.71 -23.36
C LYS A 147 28.01 8.51 -22.10
N ASN A 148 28.76 9.57 -21.84
CA ASN A 148 28.58 10.40 -20.64
C ASN A 148 27.24 11.14 -20.67
N THR A 149 26.85 11.68 -21.82
CA THR A 149 25.56 12.37 -22.01
C THR A 149 24.39 11.43 -21.70
N VAL A 150 24.38 10.23 -22.29
CA VAL A 150 23.32 9.23 -22.06
C VAL A 150 23.35 8.71 -20.63
N SER A 151 24.54 8.53 -20.03
CA SER A 151 24.67 8.10 -18.64
C SER A 151 24.09 9.14 -17.66
N ILE A 152 24.38 10.42 -17.85
CA ILE A 152 23.82 11.52 -17.04
C ILE A 152 22.30 11.57 -17.20
N ALA A 153 21.78 11.45 -18.43
CA ALA A 153 20.34 11.44 -18.70
C ALA A 153 19.62 10.28 -17.97
N LEU A 154 20.25 9.10 -17.91
CA LEU A 154 19.73 7.94 -17.20
C LEU A 154 19.68 8.18 -15.68
N VAL A 155 20.74 8.77 -15.11
CA VAL A 155 20.78 9.14 -13.68
C VAL A 155 19.68 10.14 -13.34
N ILE A 156 19.51 11.20 -14.14
CA ILE A 156 18.44 12.19 -13.95
C ILE A 156 17.07 11.51 -14.03
N SER A 157 16.85 10.65 -15.02
CA SER A 157 15.59 9.91 -15.19
C SER A 157 15.30 9.00 -13.99
N ALA A 158 16.30 8.31 -13.45
CA ALA A 158 16.18 7.47 -12.26
C ALA A 158 15.83 8.29 -11.01
N ILE A 159 16.47 9.46 -10.84
CA ILE A 159 16.16 10.40 -9.75
C ILE A 159 14.71 10.85 -9.84
N VAL A 160 14.26 11.31 -11.02
CA VAL A 160 12.87 11.75 -11.25
C VAL A 160 11.88 10.62 -10.95
N TYR A 161 12.17 9.39 -11.40
CA TYR A 161 11.37 8.22 -11.09
C TYR A 161 11.28 7.98 -9.58
N PHE A 162 12.40 8.00 -8.85
CA PHE A 162 12.44 7.79 -7.41
C PHE A 162 11.66 8.85 -6.64
N PHE A 163 11.83 10.13 -7.00
CA PHE A 163 11.05 11.23 -6.41
C PHE A 163 9.56 11.04 -6.66
N LYS A 164 9.15 10.74 -7.90
CA LYS A 164 7.74 10.56 -8.24
C LYS A 164 7.15 9.31 -7.57
N HIS A 165 7.90 8.22 -7.54
CA HIS A 165 7.54 6.99 -6.85
C HIS A 165 7.35 7.23 -5.34
N ASN A 166 8.28 7.92 -4.69
CA ASN A 166 8.16 8.23 -3.26
C ASN A 166 6.99 9.18 -2.96
N ARG A 167 6.72 10.16 -3.83
CA ARG A 167 5.53 11.02 -3.69
C ARG A 167 4.24 10.23 -3.84
N LEU A 168 4.15 9.34 -4.83
CA LEU A 168 2.98 8.46 -5.01
C LEU A 168 2.81 7.49 -3.85
N LYS A 169 3.92 6.91 -3.35
CA LYS A 169 3.90 6.05 -2.16
C LYS A 169 3.44 6.81 -0.92
N LYS A 170 3.78 8.08 -0.77
CA LYS A 170 3.25 8.93 0.32
C LYS A 170 1.76 9.27 0.13
N LYS A 171 1.33 9.50 -1.12
CA LYS A 171 -0.05 9.87 -1.48
C LYS A 171 -1.05 8.71 -1.47
N TYR A 172 -0.59 7.48 -1.73
CA TYR A 172 -1.45 6.30 -1.87
C TYR A 172 -1.02 5.14 -0.96
N GLY A 173 -0.02 5.34 -0.12
CA GLY A 173 0.46 4.34 0.83
C GLY A 173 -0.52 4.15 2.00
N PRO A 174 -0.47 2.99 2.67
CA PRO A 174 -1.24 2.75 3.89
C PRO A 174 -0.77 3.73 4.97
N GLY A 175 -1.53 4.81 5.17
CA GLY A 175 -1.12 5.98 5.95
C GLY A 175 -1.37 7.34 5.27
N SER A 176 -1.95 7.38 4.07
CA SER A 176 -2.47 8.62 3.45
C SER A 176 -3.73 9.12 4.17
N SER A 177 -3.63 9.38 5.47
CA SER A 177 -4.57 10.24 6.18
C SER A 177 -4.14 11.67 5.89
N LEU A 178 -4.84 12.28 4.92
CA LEU A 178 -5.09 13.72 4.74
C LEU A 178 -4.12 14.67 5.46
N LEU A 179 -3.20 15.25 4.69
CA LEU A 179 -3.00 16.70 4.71
C LEU A 179 -3.77 17.30 3.54
#